data_AF-A0A5A9GV25-F1
#
_entry.id   AF-A0A5A9GV25-F1
#
_cell.length_a   1.000
_cell.length_b   1.000
_cell.length_c   1.000
_cell.angle_alpha   90.00
_cell.angle_beta   90.00
_cell.angle_gamma   90.00
#
_symmetry.space_group_name_H-M   'P 1'
#
loop_
_entity.id
_entity.type
_entity.pdbx_description
1 polymer ?
#
loop_
_entity_poly.entity_id
_entity_poly.type
_entity_poly.pdbx_seq_one_letter_code
_entity_poly.pdbx_strand_id
1 'polypeptide(L)'
;MDDADGKDESSRPTTSDPAASNQALRLTAEELAFLLRDPMLRAREAERAARSNRRRTERRAADPAYAEQLRAGERERQRRRRRRDSIGRPEAPEPPAIPLPDLTEAQAAARLTDHLDRSPSARAAQLRGRPDRIRLYAEAFVAYRTLSAGGVRPTRGALAALLKSRFGRNVTPSQVQKLRDHVEGFAAAGGPWAMATSHPSGAARTRNTGKADTDSHAPRPPRP
;
A
#
# COMPACT_ATOMS: atom_id res chain seq x y z
N MET A 1 -7.88 45.59 46.14
CA MET A 1 -7.44 46.23 44.90
C MET A 1 -6.33 45.36 44.35
N ASP A 2 -6.64 44.13 43.90
CA ASP A 2 -7.57 43.73 42.81
C ASP A 2 -6.94 44.17 41.48
N ASP A 3 -6.75 43.39 40.41
CA ASP A 3 -7.21 42.07 39.92
C ASP A 3 -6.12 41.59 38.92
N ALA A 4 -5.72 40.31 38.80
CA ALA A 4 -6.41 39.15 38.21
C ALA A 4 -6.87 39.32 36.74
N ASP A 5 -6.13 38.69 35.81
CA ASP A 5 -6.64 37.98 34.62
C ASP A 5 -5.41 37.39 33.89
N GLY A 6 -5.29 36.11 33.56
CA GLY A 6 -6.31 35.15 33.16
C GLY A 6 -5.76 34.47 31.90
N LYS A 7 -5.02 33.37 32.05
CA LYS A 7 -4.70 32.47 30.93
C LYS A 7 -5.16 31.07 31.29
N ASP A 8 -6.43 30.86 30.97
CA ASP A 8 -7.10 29.58 30.95
C ASP A 8 -6.45 28.64 29.92
N GLU A 9 -6.17 27.45 30.45
CA GLU A 9 -6.43 26.11 29.95
C GLU A 9 -6.68 25.83 28.46
N SER A 10 -6.29 24.59 28.11
CA SER A 10 -6.71 23.77 26.97
C SER A 10 -5.75 23.85 25.77
N SER A 11 -4.76 22.97 25.71
CA SER A 11 -5.05 21.61 25.27
C SER A 11 -4.00 20.63 25.77
N ARG A 12 -4.47 19.69 26.60
CA ARG A 12 -3.83 18.40 26.84
C ARG A 12 -3.49 17.75 25.50
N PRO A 13 -2.33 17.10 25.32
CA PRO A 13 -2.17 16.16 24.22
C PRO A 13 -3.12 15.00 24.48
N THR A 14 -4.22 14.98 23.73
CA THR A 14 -5.13 13.85 23.63
C THR A 14 -4.35 12.66 23.08
N THR A 15 -3.98 11.76 23.99
CA THR A 15 -3.97 10.31 23.79
C THR A 15 -3.53 9.87 22.39
N SER A 16 -2.24 10.09 22.09
CA SER A 16 -1.53 9.16 21.22
C SER A 16 -1.52 7.82 21.95
N ASP A 17 -2.39 6.93 21.48
CA ASP A 17 -2.47 5.53 21.86
C ASP A 17 -1.05 4.97 22.09
N PRO A 18 -0.66 4.59 23.32
CA PRO A 18 0.71 4.18 23.62
C PRO A 18 1.10 2.89 22.88
N ALA A 19 0.14 2.23 22.21
CA ALA A 19 0.40 1.07 21.38
C ALA A 19 1.04 1.40 20.02
N ALA A 20 0.80 2.60 19.45
CA ALA A 20 1.25 2.94 18.09
C ALA A 20 2.69 3.49 18.06
N SER A 21 3.07 4.32 19.04
CA SER A 21 4.46 4.78 19.23
C SER A 21 5.38 3.66 19.72
N ASN A 22 4.82 2.61 20.36
CA ASN A 22 5.56 1.42 20.77
C ASN A 22 5.89 0.45 19.62
N GLN A 23 5.39 0.64 18.40
CA GLN A 23 5.76 -0.20 17.25
C GLN A 23 6.94 0.36 16.44
N ALA A 24 7.10 1.68 16.40
CA ALA A 24 8.22 2.34 15.72
C ALA A 24 9.56 2.20 16.48
N LEU A 25 9.53 1.74 17.74
CA LEU A 25 10.68 1.53 18.62
C LEU A 25 10.83 0.07 19.07
N ARG A 26 10.20 -0.90 18.37
CA ARG A 26 10.46 -2.32 18.65
C ARG A 26 11.80 -2.70 18.07
N LEU A 27 12.85 -2.42 18.84
CA LEU A 27 14.17 -2.98 18.60
C LEU A 27 14.03 -4.50 18.50
N THR A 28 14.58 -5.06 17.44
CA THR A 28 14.62 -6.51 17.26
C THR A 28 15.44 -7.14 18.40
N ALA A 29 15.19 -8.42 18.70
CA ALA A 29 15.95 -9.13 19.75
C ALA A 29 17.47 -9.08 19.50
N GLU A 30 17.89 -9.03 18.25
CA GLU A 30 19.29 -8.90 17.83
C GLU A 30 19.83 -7.49 18.08
N GLU A 31 19.04 -6.44 17.82
CA GLU A 31 19.42 -5.05 18.10
C GLU A 31 19.46 -4.74 19.60
N LEU A 32 18.54 -5.30 20.39
CA LEU A 32 18.58 -5.24 21.85
C LEU A 32 19.80 -5.96 22.41
N ALA A 33 20.09 -7.16 21.90
CA ALA A 33 21.29 -7.90 22.27
C ALA A 33 22.57 -7.15 21.87
N PHE A 34 22.56 -6.40 20.76
CA PHE A 34 23.69 -5.58 20.32
C PHE A 34 23.91 -4.34 21.20
N LEU A 35 22.83 -3.65 21.60
CA LEU A 35 22.88 -2.44 22.43
C LEU A 35 23.19 -2.74 23.90
N LEU A 36 22.70 -3.87 24.42
CA LEU A 36 22.91 -4.31 25.80
C LEU A 36 24.23 -5.08 25.99
N ARG A 37 24.99 -5.34 24.91
CA ARG A 37 26.26 -6.07 24.99
C ARG A 37 27.39 -5.19 25.50
N ASP A 38 28.19 -5.76 26.39
CA ASP A 38 29.41 -5.14 26.90
C ASP A 38 30.34 -4.72 25.72
N PRO A 39 30.70 -3.42 25.61
CA PRO A 39 31.61 -2.93 24.58
C PRO A 39 32.97 -3.64 24.56
N MET A 40 33.47 -4.12 25.71
CA MET A 40 34.73 -4.86 25.77
C MET A 40 34.63 -6.25 25.13
N LEU A 41 33.49 -6.93 25.27
CA LEU A 41 33.25 -8.21 24.59
C LEU A 41 33.14 -8.01 23.08
N ARG A 42 32.51 -6.91 22.62
CA ARG A 42 32.46 -6.54 21.20
C ARG A 42 33.85 -6.30 20.62
N ALA A 43 34.70 -5.56 21.33
CA ALA A 43 36.08 -5.30 20.90
C ALA A 43 36.88 -6.60 20.78
N ARG A 44 36.79 -7.49 21.77
CA ARG A 44 37.49 -8.79 21.76
C ARG A 44 37.02 -9.72 20.64
N GLU A 45 35.72 -9.73 20.34
CA GLU A 45 35.17 -10.50 19.22
C GLU A 45 35.56 -9.93 17.87
N ALA A 46 35.51 -8.60 17.71
CA ALA A 46 35.98 -7.93 16.51
C ALA A 46 37.48 -8.21 16.28
N GLU A 47 38.29 -8.20 17.32
CA GLU A 47 39.71 -8.53 17.24
C GLU A 47 39.95 -10.02 16.89
N ARG A 48 39.16 -10.93 17.47
CA ARG A 48 39.20 -12.36 17.13
C ARG A 48 38.78 -12.61 15.67
N ALA A 49 37.74 -11.91 15.20
CA ALA A 49 37.29 -11.95 13.81
C ALA A 49 38.33 -11.36 12.86
N ALA A 50 38.97 -10.24 13.22
CA ALA A 50 40.06 -9.64 12.46
C ALA A 50 41.25 -10.58 12.33
N ARG A 51 41.67 -11.25 13.43
CA ARG A 51 42.72 -12.27 13.41
C ARG A 51 42.35 -13.47 12.55
N SER A 52 41.12 -13.95 12.64
CA SER A 52 40.61 -15.04 11.80
C SER A 52 40.61 -14.68 10.32
N ASN A 53 40.16 -13.47 9.98
CA ASN A 53 40.17 -12.96 8.61
C ASN A 53 41.59 -12.84 8.06
N ARG A 54 42.54 -12.30 8.84
CA ARG A 54 43.96 -12.22 8.44
C ARG A 54 44.54 -13.60 8.16
N ARG A 55 44.34 -14.56 9.06
CA ARG A 55 44.79 -15.96 8.84
C ARG A 55 44.16 -16.58 7.60
N ARG A 56 42.88 -16.29 7.34
CA ARG A 56 42.18 -16.79 6.14
C ARG A 56 42.71 -16.17 4.85
N THR A 57 43.04 -14.87 4.87
CA THR A 57 43.65 -14.19 3.72
C THR A 57 45.08 -14.66 3.48
N GLU A 58 45.87 -14.83 4.54
CA GLU A 58 47.24 -15.37 4.47
C GLU A 58 47.23 -16.79 3.91
N ARG A 59 46.30 -17.65 4.39
CA ARG A 59 46.15 -19.01 3.84
C ARG A 59 45.73 -19.02 2.37
N ARG A 60 44.89 -18.08 1.92
CA ARG A 60 44.56 -17.94 0.50
C ARG A 60 45.75 -17.49 -0.35
N ALA A 61 46.64 -16.67 0.21
CA ALA A 61 47.84 -16.20 -0.49
C ALA A 61 48.92 -17.28 -0.54
N ALA A 62 49.09 -18.06 0.53
CA ALA A 62 50.11 -19.10 0.64
C ALA A 62 49.72 -20.44 -0.01
N ASP A 63 48.42 -20.76 -0.10
CA ASP A 63 47.93 -22.04 -0.61
C ASP A 63 47.06 -21.85 -1.88
N PRO A 64 47.63 -22.07 -3.08
CA PRO A 64 46.88 -21.92 -4.33
C PRO A 64 45.78 -22.98 -4.50
N ALA A 65 45.92 -24.18 -3.93
CA ALA A 65 44.91 -25.22 -4.00
C ALA A 65 43.67 -24.85 -3.16
N TYR A 66 43.89 -24.27 -1.97
CA TYR A 66 42.81 -23.73 -1.13
C TYR A 66 42.08 -22.56 -1.81
N ALA A 67 42.80 -21.69 -2.52
CA ALA A 67 42.19 -20.60 -3.28
C ALA A 67 41.31 -21.12 -4.43
N GLU A 68 41.78 -22.12 -5.20
CA GLU A 68 40.98 -22.75 -6.25
C GLU A 68 39.71 -23.43 -5.72
N GLN A 69 39.80 -24.11 -4.58
CA GLN A 69 38.65 -24.74 -3.93
C GLN A 69 37.56 -23.71 -3.57
N LEU A 70 37.95 -22.53 -3.10
CA LEU A 70 37.00 -21.44 -2.81
C LEU A 70 36.36 -20.88 -4.09
N ARG A 71 37.15 -20.65 -5.15
CA ARG A 71 36.64 -20.21 -6.46
C ARG A 71 35.68 -21.24 -7.05
N ALA A 72 35.95 -22.53 -6.92
CA ALA A 72 35.07 -23.60 -7.38
C ALA A 72 33.72 -23.59 -6.62
N GLY A 73 33.76 -23.45 -5.29
CA GLY A 73 32.54 -23.34 -4.47
C GLY A 73 31.73 -22.07 -4.76
N GLU A 74 32.38 -20.96 -5.13
CA GLU A 74 31.70 -19.74 -5.57
C GLU A 74 31.05 -19.90 -6.96
N ARG A 75 31.79 -20.49 -7.91
CA ARG A 75 31.26 -20.84 -9.24
C ARG A 75 30.02 -21.73 -9.13
N GLU A 76 30.04 -22.73 -8.24
CA GLU A 76 28.89 -23.62 -8.01
C GLU A 76 27.69 -22.87 -7.41
N ARG A 77 27.91 -21.99 -6.42
CA ARG A 77 26.84 -21.12 -5.88
C ARG A 77 26.24 -20.24 -6.97
N GLN A 78 27.07 -19.66 -7.82
CA GLN A 78 26.61 -18.82 -8.92
C GLN A 78 25.83 -19.65 -9.95
N ARG A 79 26.26 -20.86 -10.28
CA ARG A 79 25.52 -21.81 -11.15
C ARG A 79 24.15 -22.13 -10.56
N ARG A 80 24.07 -22.47 -9.27
CA ARG A 80 22.80 -22.74 -8.57
C ARG A 80 21.87 -21.52 -8.58
N ARG A 81 22.40 -20.32 -8.34
CA ARG A 81 21.63 -19.08 -8.39
C ARG A 81 21.08 -18.85 -9.80
N ARG A 82 21.92 -18.92 -10.83
CA ARG A 82 21.51 -18.79 -12.23
C ARG A 82 20.45 -19.84 -12.62
N ARG A 83 20.61 -21.08 -12.16
CA ARG A 83 19.63 -22.16 -12.38
C ARG A 83 18.30 -21.86 -11.69
N ARG A 84 18.32 -21.33 -10.48
CA ARG A 84 17.11 -20.90 -9.77
C ARG A 84 16.43 -19.74 -10.49
N ASP A 85 17.21 -18.78 -10.95
CA ASP A 85 16.71 -17.63 -11.69
C ASP A 85 16.17 -18.04 -13.08
N SER A 86 16.76 -19.05 -13.73
CA SER A 86 16.32 -19.57 -15.04
C SER A 86 15.07 -20.46 -14.98
N ILE A 87 14.76 -21.05 -13.82
CA ILE A 87 13.51 -21.79 -13.62
C ILE A 87 12.30 -20.83 -13.69
N GLY A 88 12.53 -19.53 -13.52
CA GLY A 88 11.48 -18.52 -13.49
C GLY A 88 10.65 -18.63 -12.20
N ARG A 89 10.26 -17.49 -11.63
CA ARG A 89 9.09 -17.51 -10.73
C ARG A 89 7.85 -17.62 -11.62
N PRO A 90 6.84 -18.42 -11.26
CA PRO A 90 5.55 -18.34 -11.94
C PRO A 90 5.12 -16.87 -11.92
N GLU A 91 4.82 -16.33 -13.11
CA GLU A 91 4.33 -14.97 -13.24
C GLU A 91 3.06 -14.86 -12.39
N ALA A 92 3.04 -13.89 -11.46
CA ALA A 92 1.86 -13.69 -10.64
C ALA A 92 0.69 -13.37 -11.58
N PRO A 93 -0.51 -13.93 -11.35
CA PRO A 93 -1.65 -13.64 -12.18
C PRO A 93 -1.87 -12.12 -12.22
N GLU A 94 -2.03 -11.56 -13.43
CA GLU A 94 -2.26 -10.13 -13.56
C GLU A 94 -3.53 -9.75 -12.78
N PRO A 95 -3.48 -8.69 -11.95
CA PRO A 95 -4.66 -8.27 -11.21
C PRO A 95 -5.77 -7.84 -12.18
N PRO A 96 -7.04 -8.14 -11.87
CA PRO A 96 -8.16 -7.77 -12.72
C PRO A 96 -8.30 -6.24 -12.83
N ALA A 97 -9.05 -5.76 -13.82
CA ALA A 97 -9.33 -4.34 -13.92
C ALA A 97 -10.13 -3.83 -12.72
N ILE A 98 -9.73 -2.70 -12.16
CA ILE A 98 -10.56 -1.97 -11.19
C ILE A 98 -11.82 -1.43 -11.89
N PRO A 99 -13.03 -1.69 -11.37
CA PRO A 99 -14.26 -1.13 -11.93
C PRO A 99 -14.28 0.39 -11.73
N LEU A 100 -14.55 1.11 -12.82
CA LEU A 100 -14.68 2.57 -12.81
C LEU A 100 -16.14 2.98 -13.03
N PRO A 101 -16.61 4.07 -12.39
CA PRO A 101 -17.96 4.59 -12.62
C PRO A 101 -18.13 5.08 -14.06
N ASP A 102 -19.36 5.06 -14.57
CA ASP A 102 -19.68 5.64 -15.88
C ASP A 102 -19.76 7.16 -15.78
N LEU A 103 -18.61 7.81 -15.91
CA LEU A 103 -18.46 9.26 -15.93
C LEU A 103 -17.94 9.72 -17.29
N THR A 104 -18.38 10.92 -17.70
CA THR A 104 -17.75 11.65 -18.80
C THR A 104 -16.40 12.21 -18.37
N GLU A 105 -15.56 12.61 -19.32
CA GLU A 105 -14.26 13.24 -19.03
C GLU A 105 -14.41 14.47 -18.11
N ALA A 106 -15.37 15.36 -18.42
CA ALA A 106 -15.63 16.56 -17.63
C ALA A 106 -16.07 16.22 -16.19
N GLN A 107 -16.91 15.19 -16.02
CA GLN A 107 -17.35 14.73 -14.71
C GLN A 107 -16.21 14.09 -13.92
N ALA A 108 -15.35 13.30 -14.58
CA ALA A 108 -14.18 12.70 -13.96
C ALA A 108 -13.20 13.77 -13.47
N ALA A 109 -12.97 14.82 -14.28
CA ALA A 109 -12.14 15.96 -13.93
C ALA A 109 -12.73 16.78 -12.77
N ALA A 110 -14.04 17.03 -12.77
CA ALA A 110 -14.74 17.74 -11.70
C ALA A 110 -14.62 16.97 -10.36
N ARG A 111 -14.93 15.66 -10.35
CA ARG A 111 -14.78 14.84 -9.14
C ARG A 111 -13.35 14.79 -8.63
N LEU A 112 -12.36 14.73 -9.53
CA LEU A 112 -10.96 14.77 -9.14
C LEU A 112 -10.62 16.13 -8.50
N THR A 113 -11.07 17.23 -9.09
CA THR A 113 -10.86 18.58 -8.56
C THR A 113 -11.49 18.74 -7.17
N ASP A 114 -12.76 18.35 -7.02
CA ASP A 114 -13.47 18.40 -5.73
C ASP A 114 -12.77 17.58 -4.64
N HIS A 115 -12.29 16.38 -5.00
CA HIS A 115 -11.53 15.54 -4.08
C HIS A 115 -10.20 16.16 -3.70
N LEU A 116 -9.50 16.76 -4.68
CA LEU A 116 -8.26 17.47 -4.41
C LEU A 116 -8.52 18.62 -3.46
N ASP A 117 -9.55 19.44 -3.66
CA ASP A 117 -9.91 20.57 -2.79
C ASP A 117 -10.17 20.15 -1.34
N ARG A 118 -10.76 18.98 -1.12
CA ARG A 118 -10.99 18.43 0.22
C ARG A 118 -9.77 17.75 0.85
N SER A 119 -8.74 17.43 0.06
CA SER A 119 -7.54 16.73 0.54
C SER A 119 -6.48 17.69 1.08
N PRO A 120 -6.07 17.62 2.36
CA PRO A 120 -5.05 18.51 2.92
C PRO A 120 -3.61 18.14 2.51
N SER A 121 -3.41 17.14 1.65
CA SER A 121 -2.08 16.65 1.31
C SER A 121 -1.26 17.62 0.46
N ALA A 122 0.05 17.66 0.67
CA ALA A 122 0.98 18.44 -0.16
C ALA A 122 0.91 18.05 -1.65
N ARG A 123 0.67 16.77 -1.94
CA ARG A 123 0.46 16.27 -3.31
C ARG A 123 -0.83 16.82 -3.93
N ALA A 124 -1.91 16.93 -3.16
CA ALA A 124 -3.14 17.54 -3.65
C ALA A 124 -2.95 19.02 -3.98
N ALA A 125 -2.26 19.77 -3.10
CA ALA A 125 -1.92 21.16 -3.36
C ALA A 125 -1.10 21.36 -4.66
N GLN A 126 -0.11 20.50 -4.90
CA GLN A 126 0.67 20.54 -6.15
C GLN A 126 -0.18 20.24 -7.40
N LEU A 127 -1.16 19.35 -7.30
CA LEU A 127 -1.98 18.96 -8.43
C LEU A 127 -3.06 20.00 -8.76
N ARG A 128 -3.61 20.70 -7.75
CA ARG A 128 -4.55 21.83 -7.96
C ARG A 128 -3.96 22.93 -8.83
N GLY A 129 -2.66 23.23 -8.67
CA GLY A 129 -1.95 24.20 -9.51
C GLY A 129 -1.65 23.73 -10.94
N ARG A 130 -2.11 22.54 -11.36
CA ARG A 130 -1.77 21.93 -12.65
C ARG A 130 -3.02 21.39 -13.37
N PRO A 131 -3.87 22.26 -13.95
CA PRO A 131 -5.11 21.86 -14.60
C PRO A 131 -4.90 20.89 -15.77
N ASP A 132 -3.81 21.02 -16.52
CA ASP A 132 -3.49 20.09 -17.63
C ASP A 132 -3.23 18.66 -17.14
N ARG A 133 -2.69 18.51 -15.93
CA ARG A 133 -2.49 17.18 -15.34
C ARG A 133 -3.81 16.56 -14.90
N ILE A 134 -4.73 17.37 -14.37
CA ILE A 134 -6.08 16.93 -14.02
C ILE A 134 -6.82 16.44 -15.27
N ARG A 135 -6.75 17.21 -16.37
CA ARG A 135 -7.30 16.81 -17.68
C ARG A 135 -6.69 15.50 -18.18
N LEU A 136 -5.36 15.37 -18.14
CA LEU A 136 -4.68 14.12 -18.54
C LEU A 136 -5.14 12.91 -17.71
N TYR A 137 -5.35 13.07 -16.40
CA TYR A 137 -5.89 12.00 -15.57
C TYR A 137 -7.33 11.64 -15.94
N ALA A 138 -8.18 12.62 -16.26
CA ALA A 138 -9.55 12.39 -16.71
C ALA A 138 -9.62 11.70 -18.09
N GLU A 139 -8.77 12.11 -19.04
CA GLU A 139 -8.62 11.44 -20.34
C GLU A 139 -8.16 9.98 -20.14
N ALA A 140 -7.18 9.75 -19.27
CA ALA A 140 -6.69 8.41 -18.92
C ALA A 140 -7.76 7.56 -18.22
N PHE A 141 -8.61 8.16 -17.38
CA PHE A 141 -9.75 7.50 -16.77
C PHE A 141 -10.74 6.98 -17.83
N VAL A 142 -11.13 7.82 -18.78
CA VAL A 142 -12.05 7.42 -19.86
C VAL A 142 -11.42 6.34 -20.72
N ALA A 143 -10.15 6.50 -21.10
CA ALA A 143 -9.42 5.51 -21.89
C ALA A 143 -9.32 4.16 -21.17
N TYR A 144 -8.98 4.18 -19.87
CA TYR A 144 -8.92 2.97 -19.04
C TYR A 144 -10.28 2.27 -19.02
N ARG A 145 -11.37 3.02 -18.73
CA ARG A 145 -12.73 2.48 -18.64
C ARG A 145 -13.18 1.82 -19.95
N THR A 146 -12.91 2.44 -21.09
CA THR A 146 -13.24 1.89 -22.40
C THR A 146 -12.52 0.56 -22.65
N LEU A 147 -11.25 0.49 -22.29
CA LEU A 147 -10.45 -0.72 -22.47
C LEU A 147 -10.78 -1.83 -21.45
N SER A 148 -11.23 -1.45 -20.26
CA SER A 148 -11.59 -2.39 -19.19
C SER A 148 -13.04 -2.88 -19.25
N ALA A 149 -13.81 -2.54 -20.29
CA ALA A 149 -15.21 -2.93 -20.41
C ALA A 149 -15.42 -4.46 -20.37
N GLY A 150 -14.43 -5.24 -20.84
CA GLY A 150 -14.41 -6.70 -20.75
C GLY A 150 -13.88 -7.26 -19.42
N GLY A 151 -13.70 -6.45 -18.38
CA GLY A 151 -13.12 -6.85 -17.09
C GLY A 151 -11.61 -7.10 -17.10
N VAL A 152 -10.97 -7.00 -18.26
CA VAL A 152 -9.52 -7.19 -18.43
C VAL A 152 -8.79 -5.89 -18.15
N ARG A 153 -7.70 -5.97 -17.38
CA ARG A 153 -6.87 -4.81 -17.07
C ARG A 153 -6.23 -4.27 -18.35
N PRO A 154 -6.36 -2.97 -18.66
CA PRO A 154 -5.76 -2.39 -19.86
C PRO A 154 -4.24 -2.56 -19.88
N THR A 155 -3.70 -3.03 -21.00
CA THR A 155 -2.27 -3.08 -21.23
C THR A 155 -1.71 -1.67 -21.45
N ARG A 156 -0.41 -1.48 -21.17
CA ARG A 156 0.28 -0.20 -21.40
C ARG A 156 0.18 0.22 -22.87
N GLY A 157 0.35 -0.71 -23.80
CA GLY A 157 0.26 -0.44 -25.24
C GLY A 157 -1.14 0.02 -25.66
N ALA A 158 -2.18 -0.67 -25.20
CA ALA A 158 -3.56 -0.31 -25.51
C ALA A 158 -3.95 1.06 -24.95
N LEU A 159 -3.55 1.35 -23.70
CA LEU A 159 -3.83 2.64 -23.08
C LEU A 159 -3.12 3.79 -23.81
N ALA A 160 -1.86 3.60 -24.20
CA ALA A 160 -1.10 4.58 -24.97
C ALA A 160 -1.71 4.82 -26.35
N ALA A 161 -2.12 3.76 -27.04
CA ALA A 161 -2.73 3.83 -28.36
C ALA A 161 -4.06 4.59 -28.31
N LEU A 162 -4.91 4.31 -27.33
CA LEU A 162 -6.20 4.98 -27.17
C LEU A 162 -6.04 6.45 -26.76
N LEU A 163 -5.08 6.77 -25.88
CA LEU A 163 -4.75 8.15 -25.53
C LEU A 163 -4.30 8.96 -26.75
N LYS A 164 -3.51 8.34 -27.63
CA LYS A 164 -3.05 8.97 -28.87
C LYS A 164 -4.18 9.15 -29.88
N SER A 165 -4.97 8.11 -30.16
CA SER A 165 -5.99 8.14 -31.20
C SER A 165 -7.20 9.00 -30.84
N ARG A 166 -7.62 8.98 -29.57
CA ARG A 166 -8.82 9.68 -29.10
C ARG A 166 -8.54 11.10 -28.61
N PHE A 167 -7.41 11.30 -27.93
CA PHE A 167 -7.09 12.56 -27.24
C PHE A 167 -5.83 13.26 -27.79
N GLY A 168 -5.18 12.71 -28.82
CA GLY A 168 -3.96 13.29 -29.39
C GLY A 168 -2.75 13.29 -28.44
N ARG A 169 -2.80 12.51 -27.34
CA ARG A 169 -1.74 12.52 -26.32
C ARG A 169 -0.63 11.52 -26.66
N ASN A 170 0.58 12.03 -26.89
CA ASN A 170 1.78 11.22 -26.97
C ASN A 170 2.42 11.11 -25.57
N VAL A 171 2.41 9.90 -25.02
CA VAL A 171 2.86 9.61 -23.66
C VAL A 171 3.90 8.49 -23.69
N THR A 172 4.99 8.65 -22.93
CA THR A 172 6.04 7.62 -22.85
C THR A 172 5.57 6.37 -22.10
N PRO A 173 6.16 5.18 -22.34
CA PRO A 173 5.73 3.95 -21.67
C PRO A 173 5.73 4.03 -20.13
N SER A 174 6.71 4.75 -19.55
CA SER A 174 6.81 4.95 -18.10
C SER A 174 5.71 5.87 -17.56
N GLN A 175 5.33 6.90 -18.32
CA GLN A 175 4.22 7.78 -17.97
C GLN A 175 2.87 7.06 -18.09
N VAL A 176 2.69 6.22 -19.11
CA VAL A 176 1.47 5.41 -19.26
C VAL A 176 1.29 4.47 -18.07
N GLN A 177 2.38 3.83 -17.62
CA GLN A 177 2.34 3.01 -16.41
C GLN A 177 1.91 3.83 -15.19
N LYS A 178 2.51 5.01 -14.96
CA LYS A 178 2.12 5.91 -13.87
C LYS A 178 0.67 6.40 -13.97
N LEU A 179 0.19 6.69 -15.18
CA LEU A 179 -1.20 7.10 -15.41
C LEU A 179 -2.16 5.97 -15.02
N ARG A 180 -1.88 4.74 -15.46
CA ARG A 180 -2.67 3.57 -15.08
C ARG A 180 -2.70 3.38 -13.57
N ASP A 181 -1.54 3.40 -12.92
CA ASP A 181 -1.44 3.21 -11.47
C ASP A 181 -2.14 4.32 -10.69
N HIS A 182 -2.12 5.57 -11.19
CA HIS A 182 -2.87 6.67 -10.59
C HIS A 182 -4.37 6.54 -10.80
N VAL A 183 -4.84 6.13 -11.98
CA VAL A 183 -6.26 5.89 -12.22
C VAL A 183 -6.78 4.81 -11.28
N GLU A 184 -6.03 3.71 -11.16
CA GLU A 184 -6.34 2.63 -10.23
C GLU A 184 -6.32 3.10 -8.77
N GLY A 185 -5.32 3.89 -8.38
CA GLY A 185 -5.25 4.48 -7.04
C GLY A 185 -6.39 5.46 -6.73
N PHE A 186 -6.85 6.25 -7.71
CA PHE A 186 -7.98 7.16 -7.57
C PHE A 186 -9.34 6.44 -7.56
N ALA A 187 -9.39 5.22 -8.07
CA ALA A 187 -10.56 4.35 -8.02
C ALA A 187 -10.63 3.47 -6.76
N ALA A 188 -9.55 3.43 -5.97
CA ALA A 188 -9.54 2.76 -4.68
C ALA A 188 -10.55 3.39 -3.70
N ALA A 189 -10.93 2.64 -2.66
CA ALA A 189 -11.90 3.11 -1.66
C ALA A 189 -11.48 4.46 -1.05
N GLY A 190 -12.42 5.42 -1.03
CA GLY A 190 -12.17 6.80 -0.57
C GLY A 190 -11.55 7.73 -1.63
N GLY A 191 -11.24 7.23 -2.82
CA GLY A 191 -10.77 8.03 -3.95
C GLY A 191 -11.89 8.74 -4.74
N PRO A 192 -11.55 9.70 -5.62
CA PRO A 192 -12.52 10.49 -6.39
C PRO A 192 -13.39 9.67 -7.34
N TRP A 193 -12.90 8.50 -7.75
CA TRP A 193 -13.59 7.61 -8.69
C TRP A 193 -13.93 6.26 -8.07
N ALA A 194 -13.89 6.16 -6.73
CA ALA A 194 -14.41 4.99 -6.05
C ALA A 194 -15.87 4.75 -6.50
N MET A 195 -16.19 3.53 -6.92
CA MET A 195 -17.57 3.12 -7.06
C MET A 195 -18.24 3.26 -5.69
N ALA A 196 -19.40 3.91 -5.63
CA ALA A 196 -20.18 3.94 -4.40
C ALA A 196 -20.44 2.47 -4.03
N THR A 197 -19.78 1.98 -2.98
CA THR A 197 -20.18 0.72 -2.39
C THR A 197 -21.61 0.96 -1.97
N SER A 198 -22.54 0.22 -2.57
CA SER A 198 -23.88 0.06 -2.02
C SER A 198 -23.67 -0.40 -0.58
N HIS A 199 -23.67 0.55 0.35
CA HIS A 199 -23.75 0.21 1.75
C HIS A 199 -25.05 -0.58 1.85
N PRO A 200 -25.08 -1.74 2.53
CA PRO A 200 -26.34 -2.23 3.04
C PRO A 200 -26.81 -1.13 4.00
N SER A 201 -27.66 -0.24 3.49
CA SER A 201 -28.38 0.73 4.29
C SER A 201 -29.08 -0.10 5.35
N GLY A 202 -28.65 0.08 6.60
CA GLY A 202 -29.29 -0.52 7.76
C GLY A 202 -30.74 -0.12 7.73
N ALA A 203 -31.58 -1.03 7.25
CA ALA A 203 -33.01 -0.87 7.25
C ALA A 203 -33.44 -0.65 8.72
N ALA A 204 -33.85 0.59 8.97
CA ALA A 204 -34.87 0.99 9.91
C ALA A 204 -35.01 0.13 11.18
N ARG A 205 -34.33 0.54 12.26
CA ARG A 205 -34.89 0.35 13.60
C ARG A 205 -36.15 1.21 13.73
N THR A 206 -37.28 0.73 13.24
CA THR A 206 -38.58 1.20 13.76
C THR A 206 -38.78 0.58 15.13
N ARG A 207 -38.46 1.37 16.16
CA ARG A 207 -39.09 1.24 17.47
C ARG A 207 -40.57 1.58 17.27
N ASN A 208 -41.46 0.60 17.43
CA ASN A 208 -42.81 0.87 17.86
C ASN A 208 -43.15 -0.05 19.02
N THR A 209 -43.21 0.56 20.20
CA THR A 209 -43.84 0.07 21.42
C THR A 209 -45.35 0.05 21.25
N GLY A 210 -46.00 -1.07 21.58
CA GLY A 210 -47.46 -1.17 21.58
C GLY A 210 -47.92 -2.45 22.29
N LYS A 211 -48.47 -2.26 23.49
CA LYS A 211 -48.94 -3.21 24.51
C LYS A 211 -50.16 -4.06 24.08
N ALA A 212 -50.16 -5.29 24.61
CA ALA A 212 -51.25 -5.99 25.35
C ALA A 212 -52.40 -6.74 24.65
N ASP A 213 -52.75 -7.83 25.36
CA ASP A 213 -53.99 -8.62 25.41
C ASP A 213 -54.30 -9.59 24.26
N THR A 214 -54.81 -10.82 24.45
CA THR A 214 -55.13 -11.70 25.60
C THR A 214 -55.44 -13.09 25.00
N ASP A 215 -55.42 -14.12 25.84
CA ASP A 215 -56.17 -15.39 25.73
C ASP A 215 -56.15 -16.20 24.42
N SER A 216 -55.56 -17.40 24.49
CA SER A 216 -56.15 -18.57 23.85
C SER A 216 -55.75 -19.87 24.56
N HIS A 217 -56.79 -20.55 25.00
CA HIS A 217 -56.88 -21.78 25.76
C HIS A 217 -56.07 -22.98 25.21
N ALA A 218 -55.58 -23.81 26.13
CA ALA A 218 -55.21 -25.20 25.87
C ALA A 218 -56.45 -26.06 25.58
N PRO A 219 -56.27 -27.22 24.90
CA PRO A 219 -56.61 -28.45 25.59
C PRO A 219 -55.55 -29.55 25.41
N ARG A 220 -55.21 -30.23 26.52
CA ARG A 220 -54.58 -31.56 26.53
C ARG A 220 -55.58 -32.61 26.05
N PRO A 221 -55.10 -33.71 25.44
CA PRO A 221 -55.46 -35.04 25.96
C PRO A 221 -54.26 -36.04 25.85
N PRO A 222 -54.41 -37.34 26.14
CA PRO A 222 -53.81 -38.00 27.29
C PRO A 222 -52.62 -38.91 26.90
N ARG A 223 -51.80 -39.29 27.88
CA ARG A 223 -50.81 -40.38 27.71
C ARG A 223 -51.35 -41.68 28.33
N PRO A 224 -51.06 -42.85 27.73
CA PRO A 224 -51.19 -44.14 28.41
C PRO A 224 -50.14 -44.29 29.52
#